data_AF-A0A1V4M417-F1
#
_entry.id   AF-A0A1V4M417-F1
#
_cell.length_a   1.000
_cell.length_b   1.000
_cell.length_c   1.000
_cell.angle_alpha   90.00
_cell.angle_beta   90.00
_cell.angle_gamma   90.00
#
_symmetry.space_group_name_H-M   'P 1'
#
loop_
_entity.id
_entity.type
_entity.pdbx_description
1 polymer ?
#
loop_
_entity_poly.entity_id
_entity_poly.type
_entity_poly.pdbx_seq_one_letter_code
_entity_poly.pdbx_strand_id
1 'polypeptide(L)'
;MVKFLGYTALILLAALIVAGSFLGYFLLEGSPPELQVASLPETIGREYVLTVRVTDTRSGISSVSACMSQGDRVFELDPKIYKVKEWWRGSGIKEDTVSWIIKPFKLGMTEGKALLRITARDSSWRNTLTGNAQVWEAEIPIDLTAPRIAVKSTVHNIRTGGSGLVSYRVSEPPSKTGVWIGESFYPAYPKPGGEKDIYIAMVAIPFNLSKPKKMLIEAVDRAGNIARVGFPHRILRKTPKVDTINITDHFLEQKMPDFMARYPEFQGSPLEVFLKVNTELRHRNNQEIENYCKESAAEILWHGSFVCLPNSAFKAGFGEERHYLYKGKKIGRSYHMGSDHASFSHASVPAGNTGLIVFADYLGIYGNTIIMDHGLGLFSMYSHLSEIQVSKGDMVKRGDTIGTTGMTGLAGGDHLHFGMMVHGVFVNPIEWWDEKWIQDHILTNLSVQ
;
A
#
# COMPACT_ATOMS: atom_id res chain seq x y z
N MET A 1 -29.61 41.64 74.59
CA MET A 1 -28.42 41.82 73.73
C MET A 1 -27.46 40.62 73.78
N VAL A 2 -27.07 40.11 74.95
CA VAL A 2 -26.11 38.98 75.09
C VAL A 2 -26.58 37.66 74.45
N LYS A 3 -27.85 37.27 74.62
CA LYS A 3 -28.40 36.06 73.95
C LYS A 3 -28.43 36.17 72.42
N PHE A 4 -28.67 37.37 71.89
CA PHE A 4 -28.72 37.63 70.45
C PHE A 4 -27.33 37.50 69.80
N LEU A 5 -26.29 38.02 70.45
CA LEU A 5 -24.89 37.81 70.01
C LEU A 5 -24.46 36.33 70.04
N GLY A 6 -24.93 35.56 71.03
CA GLY A 6 -24.65 34.12 71.13
C GLY A 6 -25.27 33.33 69.98
N TYR A 7 -26.52 33.63 69.61
CA TYR A 7 -27.18 32.99 68.46
C TYR A 7 -26.55 33.40 67.13
N THR A 8 -26.16 34.66 66.94
CA THR A 8 -25.46 35.07 65.71
C THR A 8 -24.08 34.41 65.59
N ALA A 9 -23.35 34.25 66.69
CA ALA A 9 -22.06 33.53 66.69
C ALA A 9 -22.24 32.04 66.36
N LEU A 10 -23.28 31.38 66.88
CA LEU A 10 -23.62 29.99 66.57
C LEU A 10 -24.05 29.79 65.11
N ILE A 11 -24.83 30.72 64.56
CA ILE A 11 -25.25 30.70 63.15
C ILE A 11 -24.03 30.92 62.23
N LEU A 12 -23.14 31.85 62.56
CA LEU A 12 -21.90 32.06 61.82
C LEU A 12 -20.96 30.85 61.89
N LEU A 13 -20.85 30.21 63.05
CA LEU A 13 -20.05 29.00 63.22
C LEU A 13 -20.65 27.83 62.43
N ALA A 14 -21.97 27.63 62.47
CA ALA A 14 -22.66 26.62 61.67
C ALA A 14 -22.51 26.90 60.17
N ALA A 15 -22.62 28.16 59.74
CA ALA A 15 -22.39 28.56 58.36
C ALA A 15 -20.94 28.30 57.91
N LEU A 16 -19.95 28.55 58.79
CA LEU A 16 -18.54 28.24 58.53
C LEU A 16 -18.28 26.74 58.46
N ILE A 17 -18.91 25.93 59.32
CA ILE A 17 -18.80 24.47 59.29
C ILE A 17 -19.46 23.90 58.03
N VAL A 18 -20.63 24.40 57.64
CA VAL A 18 -21.32 23.99 56.41
C VAL A 18 -20.53 24.43 55.17
N ALA A 19 -20.05 25.67 55.13
CA ALA A 19 -19.21 26.16 54.04
C ALA A 19 -17.87 25.40 53.97
N GLY A 20 -17.25 25.10 55.11
CA GLY A 20 -16.02 24.32 55.19
C GLY A 20 -16.22 22.85 54.81
N SER A 21 -17.34 22.23 55.20
CA SER A 21 -17.70 20.87 54.81
C SER A 21 -18.04 20.78 53.32
N PHE A 22 -18.73 21.79 52.79
CA PHE A 22 -19.03 21.93 51.37
C PHE A 22 -17.75 22.14 50.56
N LEU A 23 -16.86 23.07 50.96
CA LEU A 23 -15.54 23.22 50.33
C LEU A 23 -14.72 21.93 50.42
N GLY A 24 -14.70 21.27 51.59
CA GLY A 24 -13.98 20.02 51.80
C GLY A 24 -14.46 18.89 50.90
N TYR A 25 -15.77 18.80 50.63
CA TYR A 25 -16.34 17.80 49.72
C TYR A 25 -15.82 17.95 48.28
N PHE A 26 -15.63 19.18 47.78
CA PHE A 26 -15.10 19.44 46.44
C PHE A 26 -13.57 19.43 46.38
N LEU A 27 -12.89 19.91 47.42
CA LEU A 27 -11.43 20.02 47.45
C LEU A 27 -10.74 18.72 47.84
N LEU A 28 -11.38 17.86 48.61
CA LEU A 28 -10.85 16.57 49.04
C LEU A 28 -11.61 15.42 48.39
N GLU A 29 -11.94 15.49 47.11
CA GLU A 29 -12.47 14.31 46.43
C GLU A 29 -11.41 13.20 46.35
N GLY A 30 -11.84 11.95 46.28
CA GLY A 30 -10.95 10.78 46.29
C GLY A 30 -10.88 10.01 44.97
N SER A 31 -11.47 10.51 43.88
CA SER A 31 -11.49 9.78 42.61
C SER A 31 -10.27 10.19 41.77
N PRO A 32 -9.36 9.26 41.44
CA PRO A 32 -8.25 9.57 40.56
C PRO A 32 -8.71 9.78 39.11
N PRO A 33 -7.91 10.46 38.28
CA PRO A 33 -8.22 10.64 36.86
C PRO A 33 -8.18 9.29 36.12
N GLU A 34 -8.99 9.15 35.08
CA GLU A 34 -8.96 7.97 34.20
C GLU A 34 -7.92 8.16 33.08
N LEU A 35 -7.18 7.09 32.79
CA LEU A 35 -6.15 7.03 31.75
C LEU A 35 -6.53 6.00 30.69
N GLN A 36 -6.50 6.39 29.42
CA GLN A 36 -6.67 5.50 28.29
C GLN A 36 -5.55 5.73 27.26
N VAL A 37 -4.70 4.71 27.07
CA VAL A 37 -3.67 4.72 26.02
C VAL A 37 -4.31 4.25 24.71
N ALA A 38 -4.14 5.01 23.63
CA ALA A 38 -4.84 4.74 22.37
C ALA A 38 -4.42 3.40 21.73
N SER A 39 -3.11 3.13 21.65
CA SER A 39 -2.56 1.84 21.21
C SER A 39 -1.08 1.74 21.60
N LEU A 40 -0.64 0.53 21.96
CA LEU A 40 0.77 0.22 22.20
C LEU A 40 1.32 -0.61 21.05
N PRO A 41 2.54 -0.33 20.59
CA PRO A 41 3.22 -1.17 19.62
C PRO A 41 3.75 -2.44 20.32
N GLU A 42 3.94 -3.51 19.55
CA GLU A 42 4.60 -4.72 20.05
C GLU A 42 6.08 -4.47 20.43
N THR A 43 6.73 -3.52 19.75
CA THR A 43 8.10 -3.08 20.01
C THR A 43 8.26 -1.62 19.59
N ILE A 44 9.13 -0.86 20.26
CA ILE A 44 9.47 0.51 19.89
C ILE A 44 10.85 0.50 19.24
N GLY A 45 10.92 0.95 17.98
CA GLY A 45 12.19 1.16 17.30
C GLY A 45 12.64 2.61 17.32
N ARG A 46 12.83 3.21 16.15
CA ARG A 46 13.43 4.56 16.04
C ARG A 46 12.57 5.67 16.62
N GLU A 47 11.27 5.57 16.42
CA GLU A 47 10.31 6.61 16.76
C GLU A 47 8.93 6.01 16.99
N TYR A 48 8.28 6.41 18.08
CA TYR A 48 6.91 6.04 18.41
C TYR A 48 6.18 7.25 18.99
N VAL A 49 4.93 7.45 18.57
CA VAL A 49 4.08 8.51 19.11
C VAL A 49 3.13 7.89 20.14
N LEU A 50 3.39 8.17 21.42
CA LEU A 50 2.52 7.77 22.51
C LEU A 50 1.37 8.76 22.62
N THR A 51 0.13 8.31 22.42
CA THR A 51 -1.07 9.13 22.59
C THR A 51 -1.92 8.61 23.76
N VAL A 52 -2.24 9.51 24.68
CA VAL A 52 -2.94 9.21 25.93
C VAL A 52 -4.13 10.15 26.08
N ARG A 53 -5.31 9.59 26.23
CA ARG A 53 -6.52 10.30 26.62
C ARG A 53 -6.64 10.25 28.13
N VAL A 54 -6.88 11.40 28.74
CA VAL A 54 -7.04 11.54 30.19
C VAL A 54 -8.36 12.24 30.47
N THR A 55 -9.12 11.72 31.43
CA THR A 55 -10.42 12.27 31.82
C THR A 55 -10.53 12.40 33.33
N ASP A 56 -10.97 13.57 33.81
CA ASP A 56 -11.31 13.84 35.20
C ASP A 56 -12.56 14.70 35.26
N THR A 57 -13.70 14.11 35.61
CA THR A 57 -14.98 14.82 35.56
C THR A 57 -15.20 15.76 36.74
N ARG A 58 -14.34 15.76 37.77
CA ARG A 58 -14.63 16.41 39.04
C ARG A 58 -13.65 17.54 39.41
N SER A 59 -12.45 17.28 39.95
CA SER A 59 -11.50 18.37 40.27
C SER A 59 -10.72 18.87 39.04
N GLY A 60 -10.74 18.09 37.95
CA GLY A 60 -10.05 18.41 36.71
C GLY A 60 -8.56 18.06 36.74
N ILE A 61 -8.00 17.85 35.56
CA ILE A 61 -6.63 17.33 35.37
C ILE A 61 -5.61 18.41 35.73
N SER A 62 -4.66 18.11 36.63
CA SER A 62 -3.58 19.05 37.01
C SER A 62 -2.31 18.82 36.21
N SER A 63 -1.95 17.57 35.94
CA SER A 63 -0.79 17.23 35.13
C SER A 63 -0.91 15.84 34.52
N VAL A 64 -0.25 15.66 33.38
CA VAL A 64 0.02 14.34 32.79
C VAL A 64 1.50 14.28 32.43
N SER A 65 2.19 13.28 32.94
CA SER A 65 3.59 13.01 32.65
C SER A 65 3.78 11.57 32.18
N ALA A 66 4.86 11.34 31.46
CA ALA A 66 5.26 10.02 31.03
C ALA A 66 6.77 9.89 31.14
N CYS A 67 7.25 8.72 31.53
CA CYS A 67 8.67 8.41 31.54
C CYS A 67 8.93 6.99 31.04
N MET A 68 10.09 6.81 30.43
CA MET A 68 10.62 5.51 30.05
C MET A 68 11.72 5.13 31.04
N SER A 69 11.74 3.90 31.52
CA SER A 69 12.82 3.40 32.38
C SER A 69 13.42 2.11 31.83
N GLN A 70 14.75 1.99 31.92
CA GLN A 70 15.49 0.82 31.48
C GLN A 70 16.69 0.61 32.42
N GLY A 71 16.64 -0.47 33.22
CA GLY A 71 17.54 -0.64 34.36
C GLY A 71 17.40 0.52 35.34
N ASP A 72 18.52 1.11 35.77
CA ASP A 72 18.55 2.24 36.71
C ASP A 72 18.33 3.62 36.04
N ARG A 73 18.20 3.66 34.71
CA ARG A 73 18.05 4.91 33.96
C ARG A 73 16.56 5.23 33.76
N VAL A 74 16.18 6.46 34.09
CA VAL A 74 14.84 7.02 33.86
C VAL A 74 14.95 8.18 32.89
N PHE A 75 14.11 8.17 31.87
CA PHE A 75 14.02 9.17 30.80
C PHE A 75 12.66 9.84 30.88
N GLU A 76 12.63 11.04 31.44
CA GLU A 76 11.41 11.85 31.57
C GLU A 76 11.03 12.44 30.20
N LEU A 77 9.74 12.35 29.85
CA LEU A 77 9.16 13.06 28.71
C LEU A 77 8.53 14.36 29.22
N ASP A 78 8.51 15.39 28.37
CA ASP A 78 8.02 16.71 28.76
C ASP A 78 6.60 16.65 29.35
N PRO A 79 6.40 16.97 30.64
CA PRO A 79 5.10 16.85 31.26
C PRO A 79 4.16 17.96 30.77
N LYS A 80 2.87 17.64 30.59
CA LYS A 80 1.83 18.64 30.34
C LYS A 80 1.20 19.05 31.66
N ILE A 81 1.40 20.31 32.05
CA ILE A 81 0.90 20.87 33.31
C ILE A 81 -0.22 21.87 33.00
N TYR A 82 -1.34 21.74 33.71
CA TYR A 82 -2.49 22.63 33.57
C TYR A 82 -2.51 23.64 34.72
N LYS A 83 -2.61 24.92 34.37
CA LYS A 83 -2.72 25.99 35.38
C LYS A 83 -4.08 25.91 36.06
N VAL A 84 -4.07 26.01 37.39
CA VAL A 84 -5.28 26.16 38.21
C VAL A 84 -5.96 27.48 37.84
N LYS A 85 -7.23 27.45 37.43
CA LYS A 85 -8.01 28.64 37.06
C LYS A 85 -8.64 29.31 38.28
N GLU A 86 -9.18 28.50 39.19
CA GLU A 86 -9.80 28.96 40.44
C GLU A 86 -9.27 28.06 41.57
N TRP A 87 -8.79 28.65 42.67
CA TRP A 87 -8.18 27.86 43.76
C TRP A 87 -9.15 26.85 44.38
N TRP A 88 -10.47 27.06 44.23
CA TRP A 88 -11.51 26.14 44.69
C TRP A 88 -12.06 25.18 43.62
N ARG A 89 -11.71 25.31 42.31
CA ARG A 89 -12.18 24.43 41.21
C ARG A 89 -11.07 23.73 40.41
N GLY A 90 -9.81 23.90 40.78
CA GLY A 90 -8.69 23.29 40.07
C GLY A 90 -8.45 23.89 38.68
N SER A 91 -7.96 23.07 37.74
CA SER A 91 -7.67 23.49 36.36
C SER A 91 -8.93 23.73 35.51
N GLY A 92 -10.04 23.09 35.86
CA GLY A 92 -11.27 23.07 35.06
C GLY A 92 -11.17 22.25 33.76
N ILE A 93 -10.05 21.57 33.51
CA ILE A 93 -9.86 20.70 32.33
C ILE A 93 -10.39 19.32 32.67
N LYS A 94 -11.47 18.91 31.98
CA LYS A 94 -12.16 17.65 32.23
C LYS A 94 -11.68 16.49 31.39
N GLU A 95 -11.13 16.81 30.22
CA GLU A 95 -10.62 15.85 29.26
C GLU A 95 -9.51 16.51 28.45
N ASP A 96 -8.45 15.76 28.17
CA ASP A 96 -7.44 16.15 27.20
C ASP A 96 -6.80 14.91 26.56
N THR A 97 -6.23 15.10 25.36
CA THR A 97 -5.40 14.10 24.68
C THR A 97 -3.98 14.64 24.58
N VAL A 98 -3.04 13.94 25.21
CA VAL A 98 -1.62 14.30 25.23
C VAL A 98 -0.85 13.34 24.36
N SER A 99 0.15 13.85 23.62
CA SER A 99 1.01 13.01 22.79
C SER A 99 2.47 13.33 23.01
N TRP A 100 3.30 12.28 23.07
CA TRP A 100 4.76 12.38 23.16
C TRP A 100 5.41 11.61 22.02
N ILE A 101 6.49 12.16 21.47
CA ILE A 101 7.32 11.47 20.49
C ILE A 101 8.50 10.83 21.24
N ILE A 102 8.48 9.50 21.35
CA ILE A 102 9.52 8.71 21.98
C ILE A 102 10.53 8.30 20.91
N LYS A 103 11.79 8.70 21.08
CA LYS A 103 12.91 8.32 20.20
C LYS A 103 13.99 7.62 21.04
N PRO A 104 13.89 6.29 21.27
CA PRO A 104 14.77 5.58 22.21
C PRO A 104 16.26 5.82 21.96
N PHE A 105 16.67 5.89 20.68
CA PHE A 105 18.06 6.20 20.32
C PHE A 105 18.52 7.57 20.85
N LYS A 106 17.68 8.61 20.76
CA LYS A 106 18.00 9.96 21.30
C LYS A 106 17.98 10.00 22.83
N LEU A 107 17.16 9.15 23.44
CA LEU A 107 17.16 8.95 24.89
C LEU A 107 18.39 8.15 25.35
N GLY A 108 19.14 7.53 24.43
CA GLY A 108 20.31 6.71 24.76
C GLY A 108 19.94 5.38 25.39
N MET A 109 18.75 4.85 25.05
CA MET A 109 18.29 3.51 25.39
C MET A 109 18.98 2.47 24.52
N THR A 110 19.02 1.23 24.99
CA THR A 110 19.61 0.08 24.28
C THR A 110 18.56 -0.98 23.99
N GLU A 111 18.95 -1.97 23.18
CA GLU A 111 18.18 -3.20 22.96
C GLU A 111 17.70 -3.83 24.28
N GLY A 112 16.46 -4.31 24.29
CA GLY A 112 15.88 -5.02 25.42
C GLY A 112 14.59 -4.39 25.94
N LYS A 113 14.20 -4.71 27.17
CA LYS A 113 12.93 -4.27 27.75
C LYS A 113 13.05 -2.88 28.37
N ALA A 114 12.00 -2.08 28.25
CA ALA A 114 11.85 -0.82 28.96
C ALA A 114 10.44 -0.68 29.53
N LEU A 115 10.31 -0.05 30.70
CA LEU A 115 9.03 0.20 31.35
C LEU A 115 8.57 1.61 30.99
N LEU A 116 7.45 1.71 30.28
CA LEU A 116 6.74 2.96 30.06
C LEU A 116 5.79 3.19 31.23
N ARG A 117 5.97 4.30 31.95
CA ARG A 117 5.08 4.74 33.01
C ARG A 117 4.41 6.05 32.61
N ILE A 118 3.09 6.11 32.77
CA ILE A 118 2.28 7.31 32.57
C ILE A 118 1.62 7.65 33.90
N THR A 119 1.68 8.91 34.29
CA THR A 119 1.04 9.39 35.52
C THR A 119 0.14 10.57 35.17
N ALA A 120 -1.15 10.46 35.49
CA ALA A 120 -2.07 11.60 35.51
C ALA A 120 -2.37 11.96 36.96
N ARG A 121 -2.45 13.26 37.24
CA ARG A 121 -2.89 13.79 38.53
C ARG A 121 -4.09 14.70 38.37
N ASP A 122 -4.94 14.67 39.38
CA ASP A 122 -6.06 15.60 39.51
C ASP A 122 -5.64 16.89 40.24
N SER A 123 -6.55 17.85 40.32
CA SER A 123 -6.33 19.15 40.97
C SER A 123 -6.83 19.19 42.43
N SER A 124 -7.10 18.03 43.03
CA SER A 124 -7.62 17.95 44.40
C SER A 124 -6.53 18.27 45.43
N TRP A 125 -6.96 18.63 46.64
CA TRP A 125 -6.09 18.98 47.77
C TRP A 125 -5.69 17.77 48.62
N ARG A 126 -6.05 16.55 48.19
CA ARG A 126 -5.61 15.31 48.82
C ARG A 126 -4.11 15.09 48.65
N ASN A 127 -3.55 14.20 49.49
CA ASN A 127 -2.13 13.81 49.47
C ASN A 127 -1.20 15.04 49.53
N THR A 128 -1.29 15.81 50.62
CA THR A 128 -0.40 16.96 50.85
C THR A 128 -0.50 18.03 49.74
N LEU A 129 -1.72 18.32 49.26
CA LEU A 129 -2.03 19.26 48.17
C LEU A 129 -1.51 18.85 46.78
N THR A 130 -1.13 17.59 46.58
CA THR A 130 -0.60 17.11 45.28
C THR A 130 -1.62 16.40 44.38
N GLY A 131 -2.83 16.17 44.90
CA GLY A 131 -3.92 15.52 44.19
C GLY A 131 -3.90 13.99 44.27
N ASN A 132 -4.94 13.36 43.74
CA ASN A 132 -4.93 11.92 43.48
C ASN A 132 -4.18 11.66 42.17
N ALA A 133 -3.48 10.52 42.11
CA ALA A 133 -2.72 10.12 40.94
C ALA A 133 -3.24 8.78 40.42
N GLN A 134 -3.37 8.68 39.10
CA GLN A 134 -3.50 7.40 38.41
C GLN A 134 -2.19 7.12 37.69
N VAL A 135 -1.65 5.93 37.93
CA VAL A 135 -0.45 5.43 37.27
C VAL A 135 -0.84 4.29 36.34
N TRP A 136 -0.31 4.33 35.13
CA TRP A 136 -0.43 3.26 34.15
C TRP A 136 0.98 2.85 33.73
N GLU A 137 1.23 1.55 33.62
CA GLU A 137 2.54 1.01 33.28
C GLU A 137 2.43 -0.12 32.28
N ALA A 138 3.39 -0.20 31.36
CA ALA A 138 3.60 -1.37 30.51
C ALA A 138 5.08 -1.58 30.22
N GLU A 139 5.49 -2.83 30.20
CA GLU A 139 6.79 -3.24 29.69
C GLU A 139 6.73 -3.34 28.17
N ILE A 140 7.65 -2.65 27.48
CA ILE A 140 7.70 -2.56 26.02
C ILE A 140 9.12 -2.92 25.56
N PRO A 141 9.26 -3.87 24.62
CA PRO A 141 10.54 -4.13 23.96
C PRO A 141 11.03 -2.91 23.17
N ILE A 142 12.33 -2.66 23.25
CA ILE A 142 13.06 -1.69 22.43
C ILE A 142 13.90 -2.49 21.43
N ASP A 143 13.69 -2.20 20.15
CA ASP A 143 14.40 -2.84 19.03
C ASP A 143 14.98 -1.79 18.08
N LEU A 144 16.29 -1.61 18.11
CA LEU A 144 17.03 -0.61 17.33
C LEU A 144 17.82 -1.24 16.18
N THR A 145 17.75 -2.56 16.02
CA THR A 145 18.58 -3.33 15.11
C THR A 145 17.81 -3.59 13.84
N ALA A 146 18.35 -3.13 12.70
CA ALA A 146 17.73 -3.42 11.41
C ALA A 146 17.81 -4.92 11.08
N PRO A 147 16.80 -5.47 10.38
CA PRO A 147 16.81 -6.87 9.97
C PRO A 147 17.98 -7.14 9.03
N ARG A 148 18.46 -8.39 8.97
CA ARG A 148 19.49 -8.81 8.02
C ARG A 148 18.83 -9.43 6.79
N ILE A 149 19.28 -9.02 5.61
CA ILE A 149 18.83 -9.55 4.32
C ILE A 149 19.95 -10.39 3.72
N ALA A 150 19.66 -11.64 3.37
CA ALA A 150 20.56 -12.52 2.63
C ALA A 150 19.94 -12.87 1.27
N VAL A 151 20.54 -12.37 0.18
CA VAL A 151 20.09 -12.68 -1.19
C VAL A 151 20.35 -14.15 -1.50
N LYS A 152 19.33 -14.86 -2.00
CA LYS A 152 19.39 -16.29 -2.32
C LYS A 152 19.44 -16.54 -3.82
N SER A 153 18.73 -15.73 -4.60
CA SER A 153 18.80 -15.80 -6.06
C SER A 153 20.14 -15.28 -6.59
N THR A 154 20.72 -15.99 -7.56
CA THR A 154 22.11 -15.76 -7.99
C THR A 154 22.22 -15.07 -9.35
N VAL A 155 21.20 -15.16 -10.21
CA VAL A 155 21.23 -14.59 -11.58
C VAL A 155 19.90 -13.92 -11.93
N HIS A 156 19.99 -12.64 -12.34
CA HIS A 156 18.83 -11.87 -12.85
C HIS A 156 19.21 -11.14 -14.15
N ASN A 157 19.12 -11.87 -15.27
CA ASN A 157 19.32 -11.30 -16.61
C ASN A 157 17.98 -10.85 -17.19
N ILE A 158 17.51 -9.66 -16.81
CA ILE A 158 16.16 -9.22 -17.16
C ILE A 158 16.21 -8.22 -18.31
N ARG A 159 15.37 -8.41 -19.33
CA ARG A 159 15.25 -7.48 -20.45
C ARG A 159 14.49 -6.23 -20.04
N THR A 160 14.74 -5.10 -20.69
CA THR A 160 13.83 -3.95 -20.59
C THR A 160 12.45 -4.37 -21.09
N GLY A 161 11.43 -4.18 -20.26
CA GLY A 161 10.09 -4.70 -20.51
C GLY A 161 9.90 -6.17 -20.15
N GLY A 162 10.87 -6.79 -19.47
CA GLY A 162 10.83 -8.19 -19.07
C GLY A 162 10.58 -8.39 -17.57
N SER A 163 10.47 -9.65 -17.20
CA SER A 163 10.13 -10.11 -15.85
C SER A 163 11.28 -10.88 -15.19
N GLY A 164 11.24 -11.04 -13.87
CA GLY A 164 12.15 -11.90 -13.12
C GLY A 164 11.65 -12.14 -11.71
N LEU A 165 12.31 -13.03 -10.98
CA LEU A 165 11.99 -13.32 -9.58
C LEU A 165 13.24 -13.17 -8.71
N VAL A 166 13.12 -12.40 -7.63
CA VAL A 166 14.17 -12.22 -6.63
C VAL A 166 13.78 -12.99 -5.37
N SER A 167 14.68 -13.83 -4.86
CA SER A 167 14.49 -14.55 -3.61
C SER A 167 15.57 -14.17 -2.59
N TYR A 168 15.15 -13.99 -1.35
CA TYR A 168 16.01 -13.58 -0.25
C TYR A 168 15.44 -14.03 1.09
N ARG A 169 16.33 -14.12 2.07
CA ARG A 169 15.99 -14.42 3.46
C ARG A 169 16.03 -13.14 4.30
N VAL A 170 15.09 -13.00 5.24
CA VAL A 170 15.08 -11.92 6.23
C VAL A 170 15.25 -12.53 7.61
N SER A 171 16.14 -11.99 8.45
CA SER A 171 16.47 -12.60 9.76
C SER A 171 15.32 -12.63 10.77
N GLU A 172 14.25 -11.89 10.51
CA GLU A 172 13.06 -11.79 11.35
C GLU A 172 11.84 -11.42 10.48
N PRO A 173 10.61 -11.63 10.97
CA PRO A 173 9.40 -11.30 10.22
C PRO A 173 9.28 -9.78 9.95
N PRO A 174 9.35 -9.34 8.68
CA PRO A 174 9.21 -7.93 8.34
C PRO A 174 7.74 -7.49 8.38
N SER A 175 7.49 -6.23 8.75
CA SER A 175 6.21 -5.54 8.56
C SER A 175 5.98 -5.17 7.09
N LYS A 176 7.07 -4.94 6.34
CA LYS A 176 7.07 -4.67 4.90
C LYS A 176 8.35 -5.18 4.27
N THR A 177 8.25 -5.91 3.15
CA THR A 177 9.42 -6.30 2.38
C THR A 177 9.11 -6.41 0.89
N GLY A 178 10.13 -6.22 0.05
CA GLY A 178 9.97 -6.21 -1.40
C GLY A 178 11.23 -5.72 -2.11
N VAL A 179 11.10 -5.49 -3.41
CA VAL A 179 12.19 -5.09 -4.29
C VAL A 179 11.88 -3.76 -4.96
N TRP A 180 12.83 -2.84 -4.91
CA TRP A 180 12.79 -1.59 -5.65
C TRP A 180 13.50 -1.73 -7.00
N ILE A 181 12.78 -1.41 -8.07
CA ILE A 181 13.32 -1.22 -9.43
C ILE A 181 13.00 0.20 -9.86
N GLY A 182 14.00 1.07 -9.91
CA GLY A 182 13.80 2.50 -10.16
C GLY A 182 12.93 3.14 -9.07
N GLU A 183 11.71 3.54 -9.44
CA GLU A 183 10.73 4.18 -8.54
C GLU A 183 9.57 3.25 -8.19
N SER A 184 9.53 2.04 -8.77
CA SER A 184 8.50 1.03 -8.50
C SER A 184 8.95 0.09 -7.39
N PHE A 185 8.03 -0.19 -6.46
CA PHE A 185 8.20 -1.18 -5.40
C PHE A 185 7.36 -2.42 -5.71
N TYR A 186 8.01 -3.57 -5.74
CA TYR A 186 7.40 -4.87 -5.95
C TYR A 186 7.30 -5.60 -4.60
N PRO A 187 6.10 -5.75 -4.03
CA PRO A 187 5.91 -6.47 -2.77
C PRO A 187 6.45 -7.90 -2.86
N ALA A 188 6.97 -8.39 -1.74
CA ALA A 188 7.35 -9.78 -1.61
C ALA A 188 6.31 -10.59 -0.85
N TYR A 189 6.29 -11.89 -1.14
CA TYR A 189 5.46 -12.88 -0.48
C TYR A 189 6.35 -13.90 0.23
N PRO A 190 5.89 -14.51 1.34
CA PRO A 190 6.54 -15.69 1.88
C PRO A 190 6.66 -16.77 0.79
N LYS A 191 7.79 -17.45 0.71
CA LYS A 191 8.02 -18.50 -0.30
C LYS A 191 6.96 -19.62 -0.17
N PRO A 192 6.14 -19.89 -1.19
CA PRO A 192 5.18 -20.98 -1.16
C PRO A 192 5.89 -22.33 -0.92
N GLY A 193 5.45 -23.08 0.10
CA GLY A 193 6.05 -24.35 0.49
C GLY A 193 7.51 -24.29 0.96
N GLY A 194 8.04 -23.09 1.28
CA GLY A 194 9.42 -22.88 1.72
C GLY A 194 9.57 -22.62 3.23
N GLU A 195 10.80 -22.30 3.64
CA GLU A 195 11.07 -21.78 5.00
C GLU A 195 10.36 -20.42 5.19
N LYS A 196 9.85 -20.18 6.40
CA LYS A 196 9.04 -19.00 6.73
C LYS A 196 9.81 -17.68 6.68
N ASP A 197 11.13 -17.74 6.68
CA ASP A 197 12.05 -16.59 6.63
C ASP A 197 12.51 -16.25 5.21
N ILE A 198 12.08 -17.02 4.20
CA ILE A 198 12.38 -16.78 2.79
C ILE A 198 11.21 -16.07 2.12
N TYR A 199 11.54 -15.00 1.42
CA TYR A 199 10.61 -14.16 0.68
C TYR A 199 10.98 -14.16 -0.80
N ILE A 200 9.97 -14.00 -1.65
CA ILE A 200 10.09 -13.91 -3.09
C ILE A 200 9.34 -12.68 -3.60
N ALA A 201 9.93 -11.97 -4.55
CA ALA A 201 9.28 -10.86 -5.24
C ALA A 201 9.38 -11.08 -6.75
N MET A 202 8.23 -11.13 -7.42
CA MET A 202 8.17 -11.02 -8.87
C MET A 202 8.44 -9.56 -9.23
N VAL A 203 9.36 -9.31 -10.15
CA VAL A 203 9.79 -7.97 -10.54
C VAL A 203 9.66 -7.79 -12.05
N ALA A 204 9.33 -6.57 -12.46
CA ALA A 204 9.42 -6.13 -13.85
C ALA A 204 10.47 -5.03 -14.01
N ILE A 205 11.11 -5.01 -15.17
CA ILE A 205 11.87 -3.85 -15.63
C ILE A 205 10.96 -3.08 -16.59
N PRO A 206 10.50 -1.86 -16.26
CA PRO A 206 9.68 -1.07 -17.18
C PRO A 206 10.38 -0.89 -18.53
N PHE A 207 9.64 -1.02 -19.64
CA PHE A 207 10.22 -1.00 -20.98
C PHE A 207 10.89 0.34 -21.33
N ASN A 208 10.39 1.45 -20.77
CA ASN A 208 10.90 2.80 -20.95
C ASN A 208 11.97 3.19 -19.90
N LEU A 209 12.41 2.25 -19.07
CA LEU A 209 13.41 2.51 -18.05
C LEU A 209 14.78 2.72 -18.70
N SER A 210 15.24 3.96 -18.74
CA SER A 210 16.55 4.30 -19.29
C SER A 210 17.68 3.81 -18.37
N LYS A 211 17.66 4.15 -17.08
CA LYS A 211 18.58 3.62 -16.04
C LYS A 211 17.85 3.55 -14.69
N PRO A 212 17.77 2.39 -14.01
CA PRO A 212 17.23 2.34 -12.66
C PRO A 212 18.12 3.12 -11.70
N LYS A 213 17.52 4.01 -10.90
CA LYS A 213 18.19 4.64 -9.74
C LYS A 213 18.34 3.67 -8.57
N LYS A 214 17.44 2.68 -8.46
CA LYS A 214 17.40 1.68 -7.39
C LYS A 214 17.25 0.28 -7.97
N MET A 215 18.04 -0.65 -7.45
CA MET A 215 18.00 -2.09 -7.72
C MET A 215 18.33 -2.80 -6.41
N LEU A 216 17.39 -2.76 -5.47
CA LEU A 216 17.64 -3.19 -4.09
C LEU A 216 16.42 -3.86 -3.47
N ILE A 217 16.68 -4.80 -2.57
CA ILE A 217 15.70 -5.37 -1.66
C ILE A 217 15.58 -4.43 -0.45
N GLU A 218 14.37 -4.25 0.05
CA GLU A 218 14.08 -3.52 1.28
C GLU A 218 13.29 -4.41 2.23
N ALA A 219 13.68 -4.44 3.50
CA ALA A 219 12.93 -5.06 4.58
C ALA A 219 12.79 -4.07 5.74
N VAL A 220 11.57 -3.95 6.26
CA VAL A 220 11.23 -3.13 7.43
C VAL A 220 10.72 -4.08 8.49
N ASP A 221 11.32 -4.07 9.68
CA ASP A 221 10.84 -4.88 10.81
C ASP A 221 9.58 -4.28 11.47
N ARG A 222 9.13 -4.85 12.58
CA ARG A 222 7.97 -4.33 13.34
C ARG A 222 8.28 -3.07 14.15
N ALA A 223 9.56 -2.80 14.41
CA ALA A 223 10.04 -1.60 15.11
C ALA A 223 10.25 -0.40 14.16
N GLY A 224 10.15 -0.63 12.85
CA GLY A 224 10.35 0.37 11.81
C GLY A 224 11.82 0.55 11.40
N ASN A 225 12.75 -0.33 11.82
CA ASN A 225 14.11 -0.30 11.30
C ASN A 225 14.12 -0.85 9.87
N ILE A 226 14.99 -0.29 9.04
CA ILE A 226 15.01 -0.56 7.60
C ILE A 226 16.37 -1.12 7.22
N ALA A 227 16.37 -2.24 6.51
CA ALA A 227 17.52 -2.81 5.85
C ALA A 227 17.37 -2.74 4.33
N ARG A 228 18.47 -2.48 3.64
CA ARG A 228 18.52 -2.43 2.18
C ARG A 228 19.77 -3.13 1.65
N VAL A 229 19.58 -4.04 0.69
CA VAL A 229 20.68 -4.80 0.08
C VAL A 229 20.47 -4.86 -1.43
N GLY A 230 21.53 -4.59 -2.19
CA GLY A 230 21.52 -4.79 -3.64
C GLY A 230 21.57 -6.28 -4.00
N PHE A 231 21.07 -6.65 -5.16
CA PHE A 231 21.15 -8.03 -5.66
C PHE A 231 21.87 -8.09 -7.01
N PRO A 232 22.56 -9.20 -7.34
CA PRO A 232 23.24 -9.35 -8.63
C PRO A 232 22.23 -9.29 -9.78
N HIS A 233 22.43 -8.39 -10.74
CA HIS A 233 21.52 -8.22 -11.87
C HIS A 233 22.25 -7.74 -13.12
N ARG A 234 21.63 -8.01 -14.27
CA ARG A 234 22.02 -7.47 -15.56
C ARG A 234 20.77 -7.09 -16.34
N ILE A 235 20.69 -5.82 -16.72
CA ILE A 235 19.60 -5.32 -17.55
C ILE A 235 19.99 -5.40 -19.03
N LEU A 236 19.23 -6.19 -19.77
CA LEU A 236 19.42 -6.38 -21.20
C LEU A 236 18.51 -5.43 -21.98
N ARG A 237 19.10 -4.39 -22.58
CA ARG A 237 18.33 -3.43 -23.38
C ARG A 237 18.02 -4.01 -24.76
N LYS A 238 16.84 -3.69 -25.27
CA LYS A 238 16.44 -3.94 -26.65
C LYS A 238 15.97 -2.63 -27.27
N THR A 239 16.40 -2.36 -28.50
CA THR A 239 15.86 -1.23 -29.27
C THR A 239 14.40 -1.52 -29.62
N PRO A 240 13.46 -0.62 -29.31
CA PRO A 240 12.07 -0.76 -29.73
C PRO A 240 11.98 -0.87 -31.24
N LYS A 241 11.14 -1.78 -31.74
CA LYS A 241 10.75 -1.76 -33.14
C LYS A 241 9.77 -0.60 -33.32
N VAL A 242 9.93 0.17 -34.40
CA VAL A 242 9.05 1.28 -34.74
C VAL A 242 8.01 0.78 -35.73
N ASP A 243 6.75 1.11 -35.47
CA ASP A 243 5.64 0.86 -36.38
C ASP A 243 4.89 2.16 -36.69
N THR A 244 4.32 2.23 -37.89
CA THR A 244 3.65 3.42 -38.41
C THR A 244 2.20 3.10 -38.71
N ILE A 245 1.30 3.77 -37.99
CA ILE A 245 -0.15 3.57 -38.10
C ILE A 245 -0.76 4.79 -38.80
N ASN A 246 -1.32 4.56 -39.99
CA ASN A 246 -2.08 5.57 -40.72
C ASN A 246 -3.53 5.60 -40.21
N ILE A 247 -3.90 6.70 -39.59
CA ILE A 247 -5.26 6.98 -39.15
C ILE A 247 -6.05 7.56 -40.33
N THR A 248 -7.14 6.88 -40.70
CA THR A 248 -8.04 7.28 -41.79
C THR A 248 -9.27 7.98 -41.25
N ASP A 249 -9.95 8.77 -42.09
CA ASP A 249 -11.24 9.38 -41.74
C ASP A 249 -12.27 8.30 -41.37
N HIS A 250 -12.31 7.19 -42.13
CA HIS A 250 -13.17 6.04 -41.82
C HIS A 250 -12.94 5.44 -40.43
N PHE A 251 -11.67 5.25 -40.02
CA PHE A 251 -11.37 4.74 -38.68
C PHE A 251 -11.87 5.70 -37.58
N LEU A 252 -11.67 7.01 -37.79
CA LEU A 252 -12.12 8.02 -36.84
C LEU A 252 -13.65 8.04 -36.72
N GLU A 253 -14.34 8.04 -37.85
CA GLU A 253 -15.80 8.00 -37.92
C GLU A 253 -16.38 6.73 -37.28
N GLN A 254 -15.71 5.59 -37.44
CA GLN A 254 -16.13 4.33 -36.86
C GLN A 254 -15.94 4.27 -35.33
N LYS A 255 -14.84 4.85 -34.81
CA LYS A 255 -14.44 4.64 -33.41
C LYS A 255 -14.80 5.77 -32.47
N MET A 256 -14.67 7.01 -32.90
CA MET A 256 -14.78 8.16 -32.00
C MET A 256 -16.19 8.37 -31.41
N PRO A 257 -17.30 8.06 -32.12
CA PRO A 257 -18.63 8.20 -31.54
C PRO A 257 -18.85 7.39 -30.24
N ASP A 258 -18.33 6.16 -30.13
CA ASP A 258 -18.44 5.35 -28.90
C ASP A 258 -17.69 6.03 -27.73
N PHE A 259 -16.49 6.58 -27.99
CA PHE A 259 -15.74 7.31 -26.97
C PHE A 259 -16.44 8.63 -26.58
N MET A 260 -17.01 9.37 -27.52
CA MET A 260 -17.77 10.59 -27.22
C MET A 260 -19.01 10.31 -26.35
N ALA A 261 -19.68 9.18 -26.58
CA ALA A 261 -20.83 8.77 -25.77
C ALA A 261 -20.43 8.34 -24.35
N ARG A 262 -19.30 7.62 -24.21
CA ARG A 262 -18.80 7.10 -22.93
C ARG A 262 -18.05 8.12 -22.09
N TYR A 263 -17.40 9.08 -22.74
CA TYR A 263 -16.57 10.12 -22.11
C TYR A 263 -17.07 11.49 -22.57
N PRO A 264 -18.15 12.03 -21.95
CA PRO A 264 -18.74 13.30 -22.35
C PRO A 264 -17.77 14.50 -22.24
N GLU A 265 -16.67 14.37 -21.51
CA GLU A 265 -15.59 15.36 -21.47
C GLU A 265 -14.77 15.42 -22.77
N PHE A 266 -14.81 14.37 -23.61
CA PHE A 266 -14.12 14.30 -24.89
C PHE A 266 -15.00 14.78 -26.03
N GLN A 267 -15.14 16.10 -26.12
CA GLN A 267 -15.82 16.78 -27.23
C GLN A 267 -14.81 17.32 -28.26
N GLY A 268 -15.31 17.53 -29.48
CA GLY A 268 -14.57 18.11 -30.60
C GLY A 268 -14.78 17.33 -31.90
N SER A 269 -13.94 17.61 -32.88
CA SER A 269 -13.84 16.79 -34.10
C SER A 269 -13.35 15.37 -33.76
N PRO A 270 -13.65 14.36 -34.62
CA PRO A 270 -13.16 12.99 -34.40
C PRO A 270 -11.63 12.90 -34.21
N LEU A 271 -10.86 13.73 -34.92
CA LEU A 271 -9.41 13.78 -34.76
C LEU A 271 -9.00 14.31 -33.37
N GLU A 272 -9.64 15.36 -32.87
CA GLU A 272 -9.36 15.92 -31.54
C GLU A 272 -9.70 14.92 -30.44
N VAL A 273 -10.82 14.20 -30.58
CA VAL A 273 -11.19 13.14 -29.63
C VAL A 273 -10.19 11.99 -29.70
N PHE A 274 -9.76 11.57 -30.89
CA PHE A 274 -8.73 10.54 -31.03
C PHE A 274 -7.44 10.91 -30.31
N LEU A 275 -7.00 12.17 -30.40
CA LEU A 275 -5.82 12.64 -29.71
C LEU A 275 -5.95 12.50 -28.19
N LYS A 276 -7.07 12.94 -27.60
CA LYS A 276 -7.37 12.79 -26.16
C LYS A 276 -7.45 11.33 -25.74
N VAL A 277 -8.11 10.49 -26.54
CA VAL A 277 -8.23 9.05 -26.31
C VAL A 277 -6.84 8.38 -26.33
N ASN A 278 -5.99 8.73 -27.28
CA ASN A 278 -4.69 8.10 -27.43
C ASN A 278 -3.63 8.60 -26.43
N THR A 279 -3.87 9.73 -25.75
CA THR A 279 -2.97 10.30 -24.73
C THR A 279 -3.55 10.18 -23.32
N GLU A 280 -4.59 10.97 -23.02
CA GLU A 280 -5.18 11.12 -21.69
C GLU A 280 -5.89 9.84 -21.23
N LEU A 281 -6.78 9.29 -22.07
CA LEU A 281 -7.52 8.08 -21.70
C LEU A 281 -6.60 6.88 -21.58
N ARG A 282 -5.62 6.74 -22.48
CA ARG A 282 -4.60 5.70 -22.38
C ARG A 282 -3.84 5.76 -21.05
N HIS A 283 -3.48 6.95 -20.59
CA HIS A 283 -2.82 7.10 -19.29
C HIS A 283 -3.74 6.70 -18.13
N ARG A 284 -5.00 7.17 -18.17
CA ARG A 284 -6.04 6.82 -17.18
C ARG A 284 -6.27 5.30 -17.11
N ASN A 285 -6.42 4.64 -18.25
CA ASN A 285 -6.63 3.18 -18.28
C ASN A 285 -5.44 2.40 -17.74
N ASN A 286 -4.21 2.83 -18.04
CA ASN A 286 -3.02 2.17 -17.46
C ASN A 286 -2.97 2.31 -15.93
N GLN A 287 -3.39 3.46 -15.38
CA GLN A 287 -3.51 3.63 -13.91
C GLN A 287 -4.62 2.75 -13.31
N GLU A 288 -5.75 2.59 -14.01
CA GLU A 288 -6.82 1.67 -13.60
C GLU A 288 -6.31 0.21 -13.57
N ILE A 289 -5.56 -0.21 -14.59
CA ILE A 289 -4.93 -1.54 -14.67
C ILE A 289 -3.95 -1.75 -13.52
N GLU A 290 -3.09 -0.76 -13.24
CA GLU A 290 -2.18 -0.80 -12.10
C GLU A 290 -2.94 -1.00 -10.79
N ASN A 291 -4.11 -0.34 -10.62
CA ASN A 291 -4.95 -0.51 -9.43
C ASN A 291 -5.56 -1.91 -9.32
N TYR A 292 -6.05 -2.49 -10.42
CA TYR A 292 -6.58 -3.86 -10.43
C TYR A 292 -5.51 -4.91 -10.10
N CYS A 293 -4.23 -4.59 -10.34
CA CYS A 293 -3.10 -5.49 -10.15
C CYS A 293 -2.29 -5.22 -8.85
N LYS A 294 -2.83 -4.44 -7.89
CA LYS A 294 -2.14 -4.13 -6.62
C LYS A 294 -2.08 -5.32 -5.67
N GLU A 295 -3.17 -6.06 -5.59
CA GLU A 295 -3.33 -7.21 -4.72
C GLU A 295 -3.27 -8.48 -5.56
N SER A 296 -2.60 -9.51 -5.04
CA SER A 296 -2.45 -10.79 -5.72
C SER A 296 -2.34 -11.90 -4.68
N ALA A 297 -2.75 -13.11 -5.07
CA ALA A 297 -2.63 -14.30 -4.25
C ALA A 297 -1.17 -14.54 -3.83
N ALA A 298 -0.95 -14.98 -2.58
CA ALA A 298 0.38 -15.26 -2.03
C ALA A 298 0.91 -16.66 -2.42
N GLU A 299 0.34 -17.27 -3.45
CA GLU A 299 0.65 -18.62 -3.94
C GLU A 299 0.73 -18.63 -5.47
N ILE A 300 1.22 -19.71 -6.06
CA ILE A 300 1.27 -19.87 -7.52
C ILE A 300 0.00 -20.60 -7.96
N LEU A 301 -0.79 -19.96 -8.82
CA LEU A 301 -2.01 -20.57 -9.39
C LEU A 301 -1.75 -21.20 -10.78
N TRP A 302 -0.67 -20.81 -11.44
CA TRP A 302 -0.34 -21.20 -12.80
C TRP A 302 0.63 -22.39 -12.87
N HIS A 303 0.66 -23.07 -14.01
CA HIS A 303 1.66 -24.11 -14.27
C HIS A 303 2.14 -24.08 -15.73
N GLY A 304 3.42 -24.40 -15.95
CA GLY A 304 4.02 -24.43 -17.29
C GLY A 304 3.92 -23.10 -18.04
N SER A 305 3.97 -23.15 -19.37
CA SER A 305 3.81 -21.98 -20.23
C SER A 305 2.36 -21.55 -20.39
N PHE A 306 2.17 -20.26 -20.64
CA PHE A 306 0.88 -19.67 -20.97
C PHE A 306 0.50 -20.02 -22.40
N VAL A 307 -0.78 -20.32 -22.63
CA VAL A 307 -1.30 -20.58 -23.99
C VAL A 307 -1.61 -19.27 -24.70
N CYS A 308 -1.29 -19.22 -25.99
CA CYS A 308 -1.68 -18.14 -26.89
C CYS A 308 -3.07 -18.41 -27.50
N LEU A 309 -3.63 -17.40 -28.19
CA LEU A 309 -4.78 -17.60 -29.05
C LEU A 309 -4.47 -18.70 -30.10
N PRO A 310 -5.27 -19.79 -30.19
CA PRO A 310 -5.01 -20.84 -31.16
C PRO A 310 -5.22 -20.35 -32.60
N ASN A 311 -4.45 -20.91 -33.55
CA ASN A 311 -4.59 -20.61 -34.98
C ASN A 311 -4.59 -19.10 -35.31
N SER A 312 -3.72 -18.34 -34.64
CA SER A 312 -3.63 -16.89 -34.82
C SER A 312 -2.33 -16.46 -35.48
N ALA A 313 -2.39 -15.38 -36.27
CA ALA A 313 -1.23 -14.67 -36.76
C ALA A 313 -0.77 -13.62 -35.74
N PHE A 314 0.53 -13.60 -35.43
CA PHE A 314 1.15 -12.55 -34.61
C PHE A 314 1.26 -11.25 -35.42
N LYS A 315 0.55 -10.20 -35.01
CA LYS A 315 0.43 -8.94 -35.76
C LYS A 315 1.37 -7.85 -35.24
N ALA A 316 1.48 -7.71 -33.92
CA ALA A 316 2.33 -6.71 -33.28
C ALA A 316 2.83 -7.21 -31.92
N GLY A 317 4.08 -6.87 -31.60
CA GLY A 317 4.72 -7.27 -30.34
C GLY A 317 4.71 -6.20 -29.25
N PHE A 318 5.09 -6.63 -28.06
CA PHE A 318 5.23 -5.76 -26.90
C PHE A 318 6.38 -4.76 -27.07
N GLY A 319 6.16 -3.54 -26.59
CA GLY A 319 7.15 -2.46 -26.59
C GLY A 319 7.42 -1.86 -27.97
N GLU A 320 6.61 -2.18 -28.99
CA GLU A 320 6.69 -1.51 -30.29
C GLU A 320 6.29 -0.03 -30.16
N GLU A 321 7.14 0.87 -30.66
CA GLU A 321 6.85 2.31 -30.69
C GLU A 321 5.95 2.61 -31.88
N ARG A 322 4.71 3.02 -31.61
CA ARG A 322 3.70 3.32 -32.63
C ARG A 322 3.72 4.81 -32.93
N HIS A 323 3.96 5.18 -34.18
CA HIS A 323 3.81 6.55 -34.68
C HIS A 323 2.50 6.66 -35.45
N TYR A 324 1.64 7.59 -35.05
CA TYR A 324 0.34 7.80 -35.70
C TYR A 324 0.45 8.93 -36.71
N LEU A 325 0.02 8.68 -37.95
CA LEU A 325 -0.09 9.69 -38.98
C LEU A 325 -1.54 9.90 -39.39
N TYR A 326 -1.89 11.14 -39.69
CA TYR A 326 -3.16 11.50 -40.30
C TYR A 326 -2.87 12.44 -41.47
N LYS A 327 -3.35 12.07 -42.67
CA LYS A 327 -3.09 12.81 -43.92
C LYS A 327 -1.60 13.12 -44.13
N GLY A 328 -0.74 12.13 -43.87
CA GLY A 328 0.73 12.22 -44.02
C GLY A 328 1.46 13.00 -42.92
N LYS A 329 0.75 13.56 -41.93
CA LYS A 329 1.36 14.30 -40.81
C LYS A 329 1.36 13.45 -39.55
N LYS A 330 2.48 13.44 -38.81
CA LYS A 330 2.56 12.78 -37.51
C LYS A 330 1.69 13.54 -36.49
N ILE A 331 0.75 12.83 -35.87
CA ILE A 331 -0.21 13.38 -34.91
C ILE A 331 -0.01 12.85 -33.49
N GLY A 332 0.75 11.77 -33.31
CA GLY A 332 0.97 11.21 -31.99
C GLY A 332 1.95 10.05 -31.98
N ARG A 333 2.22 9.55 -30.77
CA ARG A 333 2.98 8.33 -30.56
C ARG A 333 2.48 7.58 -29.32
N SER A 334 2.64 6.27 -29.29
CA SER A 334 2.41 5.43 -28.12
C SER A 334 3.37 4.24 -28.13
N TYR A 335 3.29 3.41 -27.09
CA TYR A 335 3.95 2.11 -27.08
C TYR A 335 2.90 1.02 -26.96
N HIS A 336 3.17 -0.11 -27.61
CA HIS A 336 2.29 -1.26 -27.55
C HIS A 336 2.50 -2.06 -26.25
N MET A 337 1.53 -2.04 -25.34
CA MET A 337 1.63 -2.66 -24.01
C MET A 337 1.22 -4.13 -23.97
N GLY A 338 1.29 -4.83 -25.10
CA GLY A 338 0.93 -6.23 -25.19
C GLY A 338 1.32 -6.81 -26.53
N SER A 339 0.61 -7.85 -26.95
CA SER A 339 0.78 -8.51 -28.23
C SER A 339 -0.57 -8.66 -28.91
N ASP A 340 -0.60 -8.43 -30.23
CA ASP A 340 -1.83 -8.48 -31.01
C ASP A 340 -1.84 -9.77 -31.84
N HIS A 341 -2.91 -10.55 -31.68
CA HIS A 341 -3.10 -11.85 -32.35
C HIS A 341 -4.42 -11.84 -33.11
N ALA A 342 -4.36 -12.05 -34.42
CA ALA A 342 -5.55 -12.12 -35.25
C ALA A 342 -5.84 -13.57 -35.66
N SER A 343 -7.08 -14.02 -35.48
CA SER A 343 -7.56 -15.32 -35.95
C SER A 343 -8.81 -15.12 -36.81
N PHE A 344 -9.65 -16.14 -36.95
CA PHE A 344 -11.00 -15.99 -37.50
C PHE A 344 -11.81 -15.02 -36.63
N SER A 345 -12.77 -14.33 -37.24
CA SER A 345 -13.60 -13.38 -36.50
C SER A 345 -14.39 -14.10 -35.41
N HIS A 346 -14.50 -13.46 -34.24
CA HIS A 346 -15.13 -14.01 -33.03
C HIS A 346 -14.50 -15.33 -32.57
N ALA A 347 -13.18 -15.49 -32.73
CA ALA A 347 -12.48 -16.68 -32.25
C ALA A 347 -12.61 -16.81 -30.73
N SER A 348 -12.79 -18.03 -30.24
CA SER A 348 -12.80 -18.33 -28.81
C SER A 348 -11.46 -17.99 -28.17
N VAL A 349 -11.50 -17.22 -27.09
CA VAL A 349 -10.31 -16.80 -26.34
C VAL A 349 -10.15 -17.71 -25.12
N PRO A 350 -9.08 -18.53 -25.06
CA PRO A 350 -8.80 -19.33 -23.87
C PRO A 350 -8.10 -18.50 -22.78
N ALA A 351 -8.31 -18.88 -21.52
CA ALA A 351 -7.47 -18.46 -20.41
C ALA A 351 -6.03 -18.96 -20.62
N GLY A 352 -5.07 -18.04 -20.68
CA GLY A 352 -3.66 -18.31 -20.89
C GLY A 352 -3.06 -19.25 -19.85
N ASN A 353 -3.50 -19.15 -18.60
CA ASN A 353 -3.21 -20.09 -17.53
C ASN A 353 -4.31 -20.06 -16.46
N THR A 354 -4.23 -20.95 -15.48
CA THR A 354 -5.15 -20.96 -14.33
C THR A 354 -4.98 -19.70 -13.49
N GLY A 355 -6.09 -19.10 -13.05
CA GLY A 355 -6.06 -17.88 -12.25
C GLY A 355 -7.44 -17.37 -11.84
N LEU A 356 -7.44 -16.31 -11.04
CA LEU A 356 -8.61 -15.62 -10.53
C LEU A 356 -8.93 -14.39 -11.39
N ILE A 357 -10.17 -14.25 -11.86
CA ILE A 357 -10.61 -13.06 -12.59
C ILE A 357 -10.71 -11.87 -11.61
N VAL A 358 -9.85 -10.86 -11.79
CA VAL A 358 -9.85 -9.64 -10.95
C VAL A 358 -10.61 -8.47 -11.59
N PHE A 359 -10.79 -8.52 -12.92
CA PHE A 359 -11.57 -7.56 -13.68
C PHE A 359 -12.18 -8.23 -14.93
N ALA A 360 -13.44 -7.90 -15.24
CA ALA A 360 -14.16 -8.40 -16.40
C ALA A 360 -15.26 -7.39 -16.79
N ASP A 361 -14.90 -6.35 -17.54
CA ASP A 361 -15.81 -5.28 -17.98
C ASP A 361 -15.18 -4.47 -19.13
N TYR A 362 -15.86 -3.42 -19.61
CA TYR A 362 -15.34 -2.46 -20.57
C TYR A 362 -14.29 -1.53 -19.93
N LEU A 363 -13.12 -1.41 -20.56
CA LEU A 363 -11.97 -0.65 -20.08
C LEU A 363 -11.42 0.27 -21.18
N GLY A 364 -12.05 1.45 -21.35
CA GLY A 364 -11.59 2.52 -22.24
C GLY A 364 -11.02 2.06 -23.57
N ILE A 365 -9.75 2.37 -23.84
CA ILE A 365 -9.12 2.03 -25.13
C ILE A 365 -9.03 0.52 -25.39
N TYR A 366 -9.04 -0.30 -24.34
CA TYR A 366 -8.94 -1.76 -24.42
C TYR A 366 -10.31 -2.41 -24.71
N GLY A 367 -11.42 -1.68 -24.61
CA GLY A 367 -12.76 -2.22 -24.82
C GLY A 367 -13.13 -3.27 -23.78
N ASN A 368 -13.95 -4.25 -24.15
CA ASN A 368 -14.27 -5.37 -23.26
C ASN A 368 -12.99 -6.13 -22.93
N THR A 369 -12.67 -6.16 -21.64
CA THR A 369 -11.38 -6.61 -21.13
C THR A 369 -11.54 -7.52 -19.92
N ILE A 370 -10.73 -8.56 -19.89
CA ILE A 370 -10.57 -9.47 -18.75
C ILE A 370 -9.14 -9.31 -18.22
N ILE A 371 -8.99 -9.16 -16.91
CA ILE A 371 -7.69 -9.23 -16.22
C ILE A 371 -7.75 -10.36 -15.20
N MET A 372 -6.73 -11.20 -15.20
CA MET A 372 -6.65 -12.40 -14.38
C MET A 372 -5.36 -12.41 -13.54
N ASP A 373 -5.51 -12.66 -12.24
CA ASP A 373 -4.41 -12.89 -11.29
C ASP A 373 -3.99 -14.35 -11.29
N HIS A 374 -2.70 -14.60 -11.49
CA HIS A 374 -2.08 -15.91 -11.44
C HIS A 374 -1.32 -16.15 -10.14
N GLY A 375 -1.27 -15.15 -9.26
CA GLY A 375 -0.57 -15.18 -8.00
C GLY A 375 0.86 -14.64 -8.07
N LEU A 376 1.39 -14.29 -6.90
CA LEU A 376 2.70 -13.65 -6.71
C LEU A 376 2.89 -12.36 -7.55
N GLY A 377 1.81 -11.64 -7.81
CA GLY A 377 1.82 -10.40 -8.59
C GLY A 377 1.84 -10.59 -10.11
N LEU A 378 1.65 -11.81 -10.63
CA LEU A 378 1.60 -12.08 -12.07
C LEU A 378 0.17 -11.98 -12.60
N PHE A 379 -0.05 -11.19 -13.65
CA PHE A 379 -1.36 -11.01 -14.26
C PHE A 379 -1.32 -11.20 -15.77
N SER A 380 -2.44 -11.64 -16.35
CA SER A 380 -2.69 -11.59 -17.80
C SER A 380 -3.92 -10.74 -18.12
N MET A 381 -3.93 -10.14 -19.32
CA MET A 381 -5.00 -9.27 -19.80
C MET A 381 -5.43 -9.69 -21.22
N TYR A 382 -6.74 -9.71 -21.45
CA TYR A 382 -7.38 -10.11 -22.71
C TYR A 382 -8.35 -9.00 -23.11
N SER A 383 -8.07 -8.32 -24.22
CA SER A 383 -8.78 -7.09 -24.60
C SER A 383 -9.34 -7.14 -26.02
N HIS A 384 -10.14 -6.12 -26.34
CA HIS A 384 -10.89 -5.96 -27.58
C HIS A 384 -11.98 -7.02 -27.80
N LEU A 385 -12.41 -7.70 -26.74
CA LEU A 385 -13.35 -8.81 -26.84
C LEU A 385 -14.70 -8.35 -27.39
N SER A 386 -15.39 -9.21 -28.15
CA SER A 386 -16.80 -8.95 -28.51
C SER A 386 -17.74 -9.41 -27.39
N GLU A 387 -17.36 -10.45 -26.67
CA GLU A 387 -18.10 -11.03 -25.56
C GLU A 387 -17.15 -11.43 -24.41
N ILE A 388 -17.61 -11.21 -23.18
CA ILE A 388 -16.98 -11.68 -21.94
C ILE A 388 -17.87 -12.80 -21.39
N GLN A 389 -17.28 -13.96 -21.10
CA GLN A 389 -18.01 -15.17 -20.64
C GLN A 389 -17.71 -15.54 -19.17
N VAL A 390 -17.01 -14.66 -18.46
CA VAL A 390 -16.61 -14.84 -17.06
C VAL A 390 -16.87 -13.56 -16.26
N SER A 391 -16.95 -13.69 -14.95
CA SER A 391 -17.18 -12.58 -14.02
C SER A 391 -16.00 -12.39 -13.07
N LYS A 392 -15.87 -11.19 -12.52
CA LYS A 392 -14.92 -10.93 -11.42
C LYS A 392 -15.21 -11.89 -10.26
N GLY A 393 -14.15 -12.52 -9.75
CA GLY A 393 -14.21 -13.52 -8.68
C GLY A 393 -14.20 -14.97 -9.16
N ASP A 394 -14.38 -15.20 -10.47
CA ASP A 394 -14.33 -16.55 -11.02
C ASP A 394 -12.90 -17.10 -11.00
N MET A 395 -12.76 -18.37 -10.61
CA MET A 395 -11.53 -19.14 -10.80
C MET A 395 -11.64 -19.91 -12.11
N VAL A 396 -10.72 -19.66 -13.04
CA VAL A 396 -10.71 -20.31 -14.37
C VAL A 396 -9.46 -21.14 -14.53
N LYS A 397 -9.55 -22.23 -15.29
CA LYS A 397 -8.41 -23.10 -15.57
C LYS A 397 -7.75 -22.73 -16.88
N ARG A 398 -6.45 -23.04 -17.00
CA ARG A 398 -5.71 -22.95 -18.26
C ARG A 398 -6.48 -23.61 -19.40
N GLY A 399 -6.78 -22.84 -20.44
CA GLY A 399 -7.47 -23.30 -21.64
C GLY A 399 -9.00 -23.12 -21.63
N ASP A 400 -9.62 -22.80 -20.50
CA ASP A 400 -11.06 -22.53 -20.45
C ASP A 400 -11.40 -21.31 -21.33
N THR A 401 -12.51 -21.37 -22.08
CA THR A 401 -12.97 -20.23 -22.88
C THR A 401 -13.48 -19.14 -21.94
N ILE A 402 -12.92 -17.93 -22.06
CA ILE A 402 -13.27 -16.78 -21.22
C ILE A 402 -13.99 -15.66 -21.99
N GLY A 403 -14.02 -15.76 -23.31
CA GLY A 403 -14.66 -14.79 -24.19
C GLY A 403 -14.41 -15.07 -25.66
N THR A 404 -14.74 -14.10 -26.51
CA THR A 404 -14.50 -14.15 -27.95
C THR A 404 -13.80 -12.89 -28.44
N THR A 405 -12.90 -13.03 -29.41
CA THR A 405 -12.22 -11.88 -30.02
C THR A 405 -13.24 -10.93 -30.65
N GLY A 406 -12.82 -9.68 -30.86
CA GLY A 406 -13.70 -8.67 -31.42
C GLY A 406 -12.95 -7.39 -31.74
N MET A 407 -13.71 -6.30 -31.80
CA MET A 407 -13.18 -4.99 -32.16
C MET A 407 -13.65 -3.88 -31.20
N THR A 408 -13.96 -4.21 -29.95
CA THR A 408 -14.36 -3.19 -28.96
C THR A 408 -13.17 -2.29 -28.57
N GLY A 409 -13.45 -1.06 -28.13
CA GLY A 409 -12.41 -0.07 -27.85
C GLY A 409 -11.67 0.40 -29.11
N LEU A 410 -10.39 0.75 -28.97
CA LEU A 410 -9.56 1.38 -30.01
C LEU A 410 -8.91 0.34 -30.96
N ALA A 411 -9.62 -0.74 -31.27
CA ALA A 411 -9.16 -1.80 -32.17
C ALA A 411 -9.45 -1.50 -33.65
N GLY A 412 -8.46 -1.57 -34.54
CA GLY A 412 -8.64 -1.35 -35.99
C GLY A 412 -9.29 -2.50 -36.76
N GLY A 413 -9.48 -3.66 -36.12
CA GLY A 413 -10.08 -4.87 -36.70
C GLY A 413 -10.22 -5.95 -35.62
N ASP A 414 -10.80 -7.10 -35.98
CA ASP A 414 -10.96 -8.23 -35.05
C ASP A 414 -9.59 -8.84 -34.68
N HIS A 415 -9.23 -8.75 -33.40
CA HIS A 415 -8.03 -9.38 -32.85
C HIS A 415 -8.12 -9.50 -31.33
N LEU A 416 -7.26 -10.34 -30.75
CA LEU A 416 -6.97 -10.34 -29.33
C LEU A 416 -5.76 -9.46 -29.06
N HIS A 417 -5.92 -8.47 -28.18
CA HIS A 417 -4.79 -7.84 -27.52
C HIS A 417 -4.52 -8.59 -26.20
N PHE A 418 -3.37 -9.27 -26.13
CA PHE A 418 -2.92 -10.04 -24.97
C PHE A 418 -1.78 -9.33 -24.24
N GLY A 419 -1.97 -9.04 -22.96
CA GLY A 419 -0.98 -8.41 -22.09
C GLY A 419 -0.54 -9.34 -20.96
N MET A 420 0.71 -9.20 -20.53
CA MET A 420 1.22 -9.77 -19.28
C MET A 420 1.68 -8.61 -18.40
N MET A 421 1.45 -8.69 -17.09
CA MET A 421 1.88 -7.67 -16.13
C MET A 421 2.46 -8.30 -14.87
N VAL A 422 3.41 -7.59 -14.25
CA VAL A 422 3.88 -7.87 -12.89
C VAL A 422 3.53 -6.67 -12.01
N HIS A 423 2.65 -6.87 -11.03
CA HIS A 423 2.12 -5.79 -10.16
C HIS A 423 1.65 -4.57 -10.97
N GLY A 424 0.92 -4.81 -12.06
CA GLY A 424 0.39 -3.75 -12.94
C GLY A 424 1.38 -3.19 -13.95
N VAL A 425 2.66 -3.52 -13.85
CA VAL A 425 3.67 -3.11 -14.84
C VAL A 425 3.65 -4.08 -16.01
N PHE A 426 3.29 -3.59 -17.19
CA PHE A 426 3.29 -4.41 -18.40
C PHE A 426 4.67 -4.94 -18.77
N VAL A 427 4.70 -6.22 -19.12
CA VAL A 427 5.89 -6.99 -19.50
C VAL A 427 5.64 -7.77 -20.79
N ASN A 428 6.73 -8.22 -21.41
CA ASN A 428 6.71 -8.92 -22.67
C ASN A 428 6.04 -10.31 -22.54
N PRO A 429 4.89 -10.54 -23.21
CA PRO A 429 4.19 -11.82 -23.14
C PRO A 429 5.00 -13.03 -23.63
N ILE A 430 5.95 -12.81 -24.54
CA ILE A 430 6.78 -13.89 -25.13
C ILE A 430 7.54 -14.66 -24.05
N GLU A 431 7.97 -13.98 -22.99
CA GLU A 431 8.67 -14.61 -21.86
C GLU A 431 7.80 -15.69 -21.20
N TRP A 432 6.50 -15.46 -21.10
CA TRP A 432 5.55 -16.35 -20.42
C TRP A 432 4.98 -17.45 -21.32
N TRP A 433 5.25 -17.41 -22.63
CA TRP A 433 4.93 -18.50 -23.55
C TRP A 433 6.08 -19.51 -23.69
N ASP A 434 7.28 -19.15 -23.25
CA ASP A 434 8.47 -19.99 -23.29
C ASP A 434 8.69 -20.68 -21.94
N GLU A 435 8.38 -21.98 -21.90
CA GLU A 435 8.55 -22.80 -20.69
C GLU A 435 10.00 -22.85 -20.20
N LYS A 436 10.97 -22.86 -21.12
CA LYS A 436 12.39 -22.83 -20.74
C LYS A 436 12.74 -21.48 -20.12
N TRP A 437 12.24 -20.39 -20.68
CA TRP A 437 12.45 -19.06 -20.10
C TRP A 437 11.90 -18.99 -18.67
N ILE A 438 10.67 -19.47 -18.44
CA ILE A 438 10.03 -19.52 -17.13
C ILE A 438 10.88 -20.33 -16.15
N GLN A 439 11.34 -21.50 -16.58
CA GLN A 439 12.19 -22.36 -15.76
C GLN A 439 13.47 -21.64 -15.33
N ASP A 440 14.17 -21.01 -16.28
CA ASP A 440 15.48 -20.40 -16.06
C ASP A 440 15.40 -19.09 -15.23
N HIS A 441 14.33 -18.29 -15.38
CA HIS A 441 14.26 -16.93 -14.82
C HIS A 441 13.33 -16.81 -13.60
N ILE A 442 12.34 -17.68 -13.49
CA ILE A 442 11.34 -17.67 -12.42
C ILE A 442 11.52 -18.86 -11.49
N LEU A 443 11.37 -20.08 -12.01
CA LEU A 443 11.32 -21.28 -11.16
C LEU A 443 12.68 -21.63 -10.54
N THR A 444 13.78 -21.39 -11.23
CA THR A 444 15.13 -21.56 -10.68
C THR A 444 15.34 -20.66 -9.45
N ASN A 445 14.99 -19.37 -9.55
CA ASN A 445 15.10 -18.43 -8.44
C ASN A 445 14.05 -18.66 -7.33
N LEU A 446 12.94 -19.33 -7.64
CA LEU A 446 11.96 -19.78 -6.67
C LEU A 446 12.45 -20.99 -5.87
N SER A 447 13.24 -21.88 -6.49
CA SER A 447 13.67 -23.16 -5.91
C SER A 447 14.80 -23.05 -4.87
N VAL A 448 15.38 -21.86 -4.68
CA VAL A 448 16.50 -21.64 -3.75
C VAL A 448 16.11 -21.91 -2.29
N GLN A 449 17.09 -22.36 -1.50
CA GLN A 449 16.99 -22.66 -0.06
C GLN A 449 17.67 -21.56 0.77
#